data_AF-A0A318EK27-F1
#
_entry.id   AF-A0A318EK27-F1
#
_cell.length_a   1.000
_cell.length_b   1.000
_cell.length_c   1.000
_cell.angle_alpha   90.00
_cell.angle_beta   90.00
_cell.angle_gamma   90.00
#
_symmetry.space_group_name_H-M   'P 1'
#
loop_
_entity.id
_entity.type
_entity.pdbx_description
1 polymer ?
#
loop_
_entity_poly.entity_id
_entity_poly.type
_entity_poly.pdbx_seq_one_letter_code
_entity_poly.pdbx_strand_id
1 'polypeptide(L)'
;MNIKYLLSIIMCKVNIIPDFPPRVKLIDNIISDDALQYETKLNSTALAVFKLVDGKNNLLDIVKDMNFQYGCKDDRVLNDVNQLILDANKRNILNLKIESNNLLYKNIARLIFNILYRRVERYDILDSNFFMIFVQLCKIIISKLKGLVIILDLAILFILYLSYDFNQTIYEYAWNIFAYVNLFIIGTVTSISMHETLHAYYFRKISNQTKSGFFVIRGMMMSFKRRKDQQISGLWVELSGPFITFVIGAAGYVSTYFLIPKEFYLYFYIFFFSYLIQIVNLLPFSGDGKNILLRILFSK
;
A
#
# COMPACT_ATOMS: atom_id res chain seq x y z
N MET A 1 12.76 -11.34 -25.35
CA MET A 1 13.28 -11.97 -24.11
C MET A 1 12.10 -12.30 -23.21
N ASN A 2 11.89 -13.58 -22.88
CA ASN A 2 10.64 -14.08 -22.30
C ASN A 2 10.50 -13.58 -20.83
N ILE A 3 9.41 -12.86 -20.50
CA ILE A 3 9.19 -12.30 -19.14
C ILE A 3 9.28 -13.40 -18.06
N LYS A 4 8.86 -14.62 -18.40
CA LYS A 4 9.01 -15.82 -17.54
C LYS A 4 10.46 -16.17 -17.19
N TYR A 5 11.41 -15.91 -18.09
CA TYR A 5 12.83 -16.21 -17.90
C TYR A 5 13.52 -15.13 -17.04
N LEU A 6 13.11 -13.87 -17.18
CA LEU A 6 13.57 -12.80 -16.29
C LEU A 6 13.03 -12.99 -14.86
N LEU A 7 11.77 -13.42 -14.76
CA LEU A 7 11.12 -13.80 -13.52
C LEU A 7 11.84 -14.96 -12.81
N SER A 8 12.18 -16.04 -13.52
CA SER A 8 12.87 -17.17 -12.91
C SER A 8 14.26 -16.78 -12.38
N ILE A 9 15.02 -15.98 -13.13
CA ILE A 9 16.35 -15.49 -12.69
C ILE A 9 16.25 -14.61 -11.45
N ILE A 10 15.26 -13.72 -11.38
CA ILE A 10 15.05 -12.84 -10.23
C ILE A 10 14.51 -13.63 -9.04
N MET A 11 13.59 -14.58 -9.25
CA MET A 11 13.01 -15.40 -8.18
C MET A 11 14.03 -16.36 -7.56
N CYS A 12 15.02 -16.86 -8.32
CA CYS A 12 16.10 -17.67 -7.74
C CYS A 12 17.04 -16.89 -6.82
N LYS A 13 17.03 -15.55 -6.84
CA LYS A 13 17.92 -14.70 -6.03
C LYS A 13 17.19 -13.94 -4.91
N VAL A 14 15.94 -14.29 -4.66
CA VAL A 14 15.06 -13.57 -3.76
C VAL A 14 14.33 -14.54 -2.85
N ASN A 15 14.44 -14.30 -1.55
CA ASN A 15 13.74 -15.08 -0.54
C ASN A 15 12.41 -14.40 -0.20
N ILE A 16 11.34 -15.19 -0.18
CA ILE A 16 10.02 -14.77 0.30
C ILE A 16 9.86 -15.34 1.70
N ILE A 17 9.73 -14.44 2.68
CA ILE A 17 9.63 -14.77 4.09
C ILE A 17 8.23 -14.36 4.56
N PRO A 18 7.31 -15.32 4.80
CA PRO A 18 6.04 -15.01 5.43
C PRO A 18 6.25 -14.58 6.88
N ASP A 19 5.46 -13.61 7.33
CA ASP A 19 5.55 -13.05 8.68
C ASP A 19 4.17 -12.63 9.19
N PHE A 20 3.93 -12.87 10.49
CA PHE A 20 2.71 -12.43 11.14
C PHE A 20 2.79 -10.92 11.46
N PRO A 21 1.81 -10.12 11.05
CA PRO A 21 1.68 -8.74 11.49
C PRO A 21 1.56 -8.68 13.03
N PRO A 22 1.98 -7.57 13.69
CA PRO A 22 2.10 -7.48 15.15
C PRO A 22 0.83 -7.83 15.96
N ARG A 23 -0.35 -7.75 15.33
CA ARG A 23 -1.66 -7.95 15.95
C ARG A 23 -2.40 -9.19 15.49
N VAL A 24 -1.72 -10.04 14.73
CA VAL A 24 -2.22 -11.35 14.32
C VAL A 24 -1.44 -12.37 15.13
N LYS A 25 -2.16 -13.19 15.90
CA LYS A 25 -1.55 -14.22 16.74
C LYS A 25 -2.12 -15.58 16.40
N LEU A 26 -1.25 -16.59 16.41
CA LEU A 26 -1.63 -17.99 16.36
C LEU A 26 -1.77 -18.48 17.81
N ILE A 27 -2.99 -18.80 18.23
CA ILE A 27 -3.31 -19.36 19.55
C ILE A 27 -3.96 -20.72 19.30
N ASP A 28 -3.27 -21.79 19.68
CA ASP A 28 -3.70 -23.18 19.43
C ASP A 28 -4.05 -23.44 17.96
N ASN A 29 -5.32 -23.64 17.63
CA ASN A 29 -5.84 -23.86 16.28
C ASN A 29 -6.57 -22.63 15.71
N ILE A 30 -6.40 -21.45 16.30
CA ILE A 30 -7.09 -20.22 15.92
C ILE A 30 -6.06 -19.14 15.55
N ILE A 31 -6.33 -18.45 14.45
CA ILE A 31 -5.69 -17.18 14.15
C ILE A 31 -6.61 -16.08 14.67
N SER A 32 -6.13 -15.32 15.65
CA SER A 32 -6.82 -14.16 16.21
C SER A 32 -6.23 -12.87 15.64
N ASP A 33 -7.09 -11.99 15.13
CA ASP A 33 -6.73 -10.65 14.68
C ASP A 33 -7.31 -9.60 15.63
N ASP A 34 -6.46 -9.07 16.51
CA ASP A 34 -6.82 -8.08 17.52
C ASP A 34 -7.35 -6.77 16.90
N ALA A 35 -7.03 -6.47 15.62
CA ALA A 35 -7.43 -5.24 14.94
C ALA A 35 -8.85 -5.26 14.39
N LEU A 36 -9.32 -6.44 13.99
CA LEU A 36 -10.68 -6.68 13.50
C LEU A 36 -11.55 -7.41 14.52
N GLN A 37 -10.96 -7.91 15.61
CA GLN A 37 -11.62 -8.78 16.59
C GLN A 37 -12.28 -9.98 15.90
N TYR A 38 -11.51 -10.61 15.00
CA TYR A 38 -11.96 -11.74 14.21
C TYR A 38 -11.06 -12.94 14.44
N GLU A 39 -11.67 -14.12 14.53
CA GLU A 39 -11.00 -15.37 14.77
C GLU A 39 -11.26 -16.33 13.62
N THR A 40 -10.22 -16.99 13.14
CA THR A 40 -10.32 -18.01 12.08
C THR A 40 -9.80 -19.34 12.59
N LYS A 41 -10.66 -20.36 12.58
CA LYS A 41 -10.26 -21.74 12.90
C LYS A 41 -9.43 -22.33 11.75
N LEU A 42 -8.34 -23.00 12.12
CA LEU A 42 -7.44 -23.70 11.21
C LEU A 42 -7.70 -25.20 11.24
N ASN A 43 -7.49 -25.86 10.10
CA ASN A 43 -7.34 -27.31 10.08
C ASN A 43 -5.92 -27.70 10.53
N SER A 44 -5.71 -29.00 10.79
CA SER A 44 -4.43 -29.53 11.29
C SER A 44 -3.25 -29.24 10.38
N THR A 45 -3.44 -29.34 9.05
CA THR A 45 -2.37 -29.10 8.07
C THR A 45 -1.98 -27.63 7.98
N ALA A 46 -2.96 -26.72 7.95
CA ALA A 46 -2.67 -25.28 7.95
C ALA A 46 -2.01 -24.85 9.26
N LEU A 47 -2.40 -25.45 10.39
CA LEU A 47 -1.74 -25.21 11.66
C LEU A 47 -0.26 -25.62 11.62
N ALA A 48 0.06 -26.78 11.05
CA ALA A 48 1.46 -27.22 10.90
C ALA A 48 2.27 -26.21 10.08
N VAL A 49 1.74 -25.75 8.95
CA VAL A 49 2.40 -24.73 8.11
C VAL A 49 2.58 -23.41 8.85
N PHE A 50 1.54 -22.90 9.50
CA PHE A 50 1.60 -21.60 10.20
C PHE A 50 2.50 -21.62 11.44
N LYS A 51 2.70 -22.78 12.08
CA LYS A 51 3.71 -22.92 13.14
C LYS A 51 5.14 -22.71 12.66
N LEU A 52 5.41 -22.95 11.37
CA LEU A 52 6.72 -22.74 10.75
C LEU A 52 6.95 -21.29 10.29
N VAL A 53 5.91 -20.45 10.33
CA VAL A 53 5.97 -19.03 9.96
C VAL A 53 6.44 -18.21 11.17
N ASP A 54 7.75 -18.05 11.29
CA ASP A 54 8.43 -17.32 12.38
C ASP A 54 8.98 -15.94 11.96
N GLY A 55 8.76 -15.55 10.70
CA GLY A 55 9.30 -14.32 10.13
C GLY A 55 10.78 -14.40 9.73
N LYS A 56 11.40 -15.59 9.75
CA LYS A 56 12.77 -15.86 9.30
C LYS A 56 12.83 -16.93 8.22
N ASN A 57 12.07 -18.00 8.37
CA ASN A 57 12.05 -19.10 7.40
C ASN A 57 11.52 -18.64 6.05
N ASN A 58 12.24 -18.99 4.99
CA ASN A 58 11.75 -18.73 3.64
C ASN A 58 10.73 -19.81 3.24
N LEU A 59 9.97 -19.55 2.18
CA LEU A 59 8.92 -20.45 1.73
C LEU A 59 9.45 -21.85 1.34
N LEU A 60 10.66 -21.94 0.79
CA LEU A 60 11.27 -23.22 0.42
C LEU A 60 11.68 -24.05 1.63
N ASP A 61 12.13 -23.39 2.71
CA ASP A 61 12.50 -24.05 3.97
C ASP A 61 11.26 -24.62 4.64
N ILE A 62 10.15 -23.85 4.68
CA ILE A 62 8.85 -24.33 5.17
C ILE A 62 8.39 -25.57 4.39
N VAL A 63 8.56 -25.57 3.07
CA VAL A 63 8.18 -26.70 2.22
C VAL A 63 9.05 -27.93 2.49
N LYS A 64 10.36 -27.76 2.69
CA LYS A 64 11.26 -28.86 3.06
C LYS A 64 10.84 -29.49 4.39
N ASP A 65 10.55 -28.69 5.39
CA ASP A 65 10.12 -29.17 6.71
C ASP A 65 8.78 -29.91 6.64
N MET A 66 7.82 -29.38 5.86
CA MET A 66 6.54 -30.04 5.63
C MET A 66 6.69 -31.36 4.87
N ASN A 67 7.56 -31.41 3.85
CA ASN A 67 7.84 -32.66 3.14
C ASN A 67 8.47 -33.71 4.05
N PHE A 68 9.41 -33.30 4.91
CA PHE A 68 10.03 -34.19 5.89
C PHE A 68 9.00 -34.73 6.88
N GLN A 69 8.09 -33.88 7.38
CA GLN A 69 7.07 -34.28 8.34
C GLN A 69 6.02 -35.24 7.77
N TYR A 70 5.63 -35.06 6.50
CA TYR A 70 4.52 -35.82 5.89
C TYR A 70 4.95 -36.83 4.82
N GLY A 71 6.24 -36.97 4.53
CA GLY A 71 6.77 -37.93 3.55
C GLY A 71 6.25 -37.73 2.12
N CYS A 72 5.97 -36.48 1.74
CA CYS A 72 5.31 -36.14 0.48
C CYS A 72 6.31 -35.67 -0.60
N LYS A 73 5.85 -35.60 -1.86
CA LYS A 73 6.62 -35.05 -2.98
C LYS A 73 6.67 -33.52 -2.92
N ASP A 74 7.87 -32.97 -3.11
CA ASP A 74 8.15 -31.53 -3.07
C ASP A 74 7.18 -30.67 -3.87
N ASP A 75 6.86 -31.06 -5.11
CA ASP A 75 6.06 -30.21 -6.00
C ASP A 75 4.61 -30.00 -5.51
N ARG A 76 4.00 -31.02 -4.88
CA ARG A 76 2.62 -30.89 -4.38
C ARG A 76 2.57 -30.05 -3.12
N VAL A 77 3.47 -30.32 -2.17
CA VAL A 77 3.57 -29.54 -0.93
C VAL A 77 3.93 -28.09 -1.21
N LEU A 78 4.84 -27.85 -2.16
CA LEU A 78 5.19 -26.50 -2.62
C LEU A 78 3.95 -25.75 -3.13
N ASN A 79 3.12 -26.38 -3.96
CA ASN A 79 1.92 -25.74 -4.49
C ASN A 79 0.88 -25.45 -3.40
N ASP A 80 0.62 -26.41 -2.52
CA ASP A 80 -0.38 -26.27 -1.45
C ASP A 80 0.05 -25.21 -0.43
N VAL A 81 1.33 -25.22 -0.01
CA VAL A 81 1.91 -24.21 0.89
C VAL A 81 1.88 -22.83 0.23
N ASN A 82 2.29 -22.72 -1.04
CA ASN A 82 2.22 -21.45 -1.77
C ASN A 82 0.80 -20.89 -1.84
N GLN A 83 -0.19 -21.72 -2.18
CA GLN A 83 -1.58 -21.30 -2.24
C GLN A 83 -2.07 -20.83 -0.87
N LEU A 84 -1.82 -21.61 0.19
CA LEU A 84 -2.21 -21.25 1.56
C LEU A 84 -1.60 -19.91 2.00
N ILE A 85 -0.30 -19.71 1.77
CA ILE A 85 0.41 -18.48 2.14
C ILE A 85 -0.08 -17.28 1.32
N LEU A 86 -0.30 -17.44 0.02
CA LEU A 86 -0.82 -16.38 -0.84
C LEU A 86 -2.27 -16.00 -0.46
N ASP A 87 -3.10 -16.97 -0.11
CA ASP A 87 -4.48 -16.72 0.31
C ASP A 87 -4.54 -16.09 1.70
N ALA A 88 -3.66 -16.51 2.62
CA ALA A 88 -3.48 -15.85 3.91
C ALA A 88 -3.02 -14.39 3.73
N ASN A 89 -2.13 -14.11 2.78
CA ASN A 89 -1.72 -12.75 2.44
C ASN A 89 -2.89 -11.92 1.88
N LYS A 90 -3.67 -12.46 0.94
CA LYS A 90 -4.86 -11.77 0.40
C LYS A 90 -5.89 -11.43 1.47
N ARG A 91 -5.99 -12.27 2.52
CA ARG A 91 -6.87 -12.06 3.68
C ARG A 91 -6.27 -11.12 4.74
N ASN A 92 -5.08 -10.57 4.52
CA ASN A 92 -4.32 -9.71 5.44
C ASN A 92 -3.88 -10.40 6.76
N ILE A 93 -3.80 -11.73 6.75
CA ILE A 93 -3.34 -12.52 7.90
C ILE A 93 -1.81 -12.51 7.95
N LEU A 94 -1.16 -12.58 6.80
CA LEU A 94 0.31 -12.61 6.66
C LEU A 94 0.84 -11.46 5.81
N ASN A 95 2.03 -11.00 6.15
CA ASN A 95 2.88 -10.15 5.32
C ASN A 95 3.98 -10.99 4.66
N LEU A 96 4.28 -10.73 3.38
CA LEU A 96 5.30 -11.50 2.64
C LEU A 96 6.60 -10.71 2.45
N LYS A 97 7.54 -10.74 3.39
CA LYS A 97 8.79 -9.97 3.25
C LYS A 97 9.63 -10.51 2.08
N ILE A 98 10.12 -9.59 1.27
CA ILE A 98 11.04 -9.88 0.16
C ILE A 98 12.45 -9.49 0.60
N GLU A 99 13.34 -10.47 0.67
CA GLU A 99 14.74 -10.31 1.04
C GLU A 99 15.69 -10.75 -0.07
N SER A 100 16.77 -10.00 -0.22
CA SER A 100 17.86 -10.30 -1.15
C SER A 100 19.09 -9.51 -0.69
N ASN A 101 20.28 -10.08 -0.90
CA ASN A 101 21.56 -9.45 -0.54
C ASN A 101 21.84 -8.20 -1.38
N ASN A 102 21.19 -8.04 -2.54
CA ASN A 102 21.37 -6.90 -3.42
C ASN A 102 20.11 -6.00 -3.42
N LEU A 103 20.31 -4.71 -3.13
CA LEU A 103 19.24 -3.72 -3.04
C LEU A 103 18.47 -3.53 -4.36
N LEU A 104 19.16 -3.58 -5.51
CA LEU A 104 18.53 -3.45 -6.83
C LEU A 104 17.61 -4.64 -7.12
N TYR A 105 18.11 -5.87 -6.93
CA TYR A 105 17.29 -7.07 -7.10
C TYR A 105 16.09 -7.08 -6.15
N LYS A 106 16.28 -6.66 -4.89
CA LYS A 106 15.20 -6.50 -3.91
C LYS A 106 14.12 -5.53 -4.38
N ASN A 107 14.50 -4.36 -4.92
CA ASN A 107 13.54 -3.35 -5.37
C ASN A 107 12.81 -3.78 -6.65
N ILE A 108 13.52 -4.36 -7.63
CA ILE A 108 12.93 -4.88 -8.86
C ILE A 108 11.98 -6.03 -8.55
N ALA A 109 12.40 -6.98 -7.72
CA ALA A 109 11.56 -8.09 -7.30
C ALA A 109 10.30 -7.60 -6.58
N ARG A 110 10.42 -6.63 -5.68
CA ARG A 110 9.25 -5.99 -5.04
C ARG A 110 8.29 -5.39 -6.06
N LEU A 111 8.79 -4.67 -7.06
CA LEU A 111 7.96 -4.07 -8.11
C LEU A 111 7.23 -5.15 -8.93
N ILE A 112 7.95 -6.18 -9.37
CA ILE A 112 7.38 -7.31 -10.10
C ILE A 112 6.33 -8.04 -9.27
N PHE A 113 6.62 -8.35 -8.00
CA PHE A 113 5.69 -9.02 -7.10
C PHE A 113 4.44 -8.21 -6.82
N ASN A 114 4.58 -6.89 -6.65
CA ASN A 114 3.45 -6.00 -6.44
C ASN A 114 2.52 -5.97 -7.67
N ILE A 115 3.06 -6.01 -8.88
CA ILE A 115 2.28 -5.99 -10.13
C ILE A 115 1.63 -7.35 -10.40
N LEU A 116 2.40 -8.44 -10.38
CA LEU A 116 1.93 -9.77 -10.80
C LEU A 116 1.07 -10.47 -9.74
N TYR A 117 1.53 -10.46 -8.49
CA TYR A 117 0.90 -11.23 -7.42
C TYR A 117 -0.07 -10.37 -6.59
N ARG A 118 -0.22 -9.08 -6.92
CA ARG A 118 -1.07 -8.12 -6.21
C ARG A 118 -0.91 -8.22 -4.69
N ARG A 119 0.35 -8.34 -4.27
CA ARG A 119 0.76 -8.55 -2.88
C ARG A 119 0.09 -7.51 -1.99
N VAL A 120 -0.39 -7.99 -0.85
CA VAL A 120 -1.01 -7.17 0.17
C VAL A 120 -0.02 -6.97 1.30
N GLU A 121 0.14 -5.74 1.76
CA GLU A 121 0.93 -5.45 2.95
C GLU A 121 0.08 -4.73 3.97
N ARG A 122 0.08 -5.29 5.19
CA ARG A 122 -0.61 -4.74 6.35
C ARG A 122 0.35 -3.94 7.21
N TYR A 123 -0.12 -2.76 7.63
CA TYR A 123 0.56 -1.85 8.56
C TYR A 123 -0.37 -1.53 9.72
N ASP A 124 0.05 -1.93 10.93
CA ASP A 124 -0.65 -1.62 12.17
C ASP A 124 -0.08 -0.34 12.79
N ILE A 125 -0.72 0.80 12.53
CA ILE A 125 -0.39 2.09 13.14
C ILE A 125 -1.25 2.28 14.39
N LEU A 126 -0.64 2.36 15.57
CA LEU A 126 -1.37 2.41 16.86
C LEU A 126 -1.57 3.83 17.40
N ASP A 127 -0.98 4.84 16.75
CA ASP A 127 -1.08 6.21 17.19
C ASP A 127 -2.52 6.75 17.09
N SER A 128 -2.93 7.53 18.08
CA SER A 128 -4.20 8.26 18.07
C SER A 128 -4.07 9.67 17.50
N ASN A 129 -2.86 10.22 17.47
CA ASN A 129 -2.59 11.57 16.97
C ASN A 129 -2.64 11.59 15.44
N PHE A 130 -3.48 12.46 14.88
CA PHE A 130 -3.63 12.71 13.45
C PHE A 130 -2.28 12.89 12.74
N PHE A 131 -1.43 13.77 13.25
CA PHE A 131 -0.17 14.12 12.60
C PHE A 131 0.81 12.94 12.57
N MET A 132 0.83 12.13 13.64
CA MET A 132 1.69 10.94 13.71
C MET A 132 1.24 9.88 12.71
N ILE A 133 -0.07 9.64 12.58
CA ILE A 133 -0.63 8.75 11.56
C ILE A 133 -0.22 9.26 10.17
N PHE A 134 -0.45 10.55 9.88
CA PHE A 134 -0.13 11.15 8.59
C PHE A 134 1.34 11.00 8.21
N VAL A 135 2.27 11.33 9.12
CA VAL A 135 3.71 11.21 8.86
C VAL A 135 4.12 9.76 8.63
N GLN A 136 3.56 8.81 9.38
CA GLN A 136 3.84 7.39 9.18
C GLN A 136 3.32 6.91 7.82
N LEU A 137 2.11 7.33 7.41
CA LEU A 137 1.56 7.02 6.09
C LEU A 137 2.44 7.57 4.97
N CYS A 138 2.88 8.84 5.07
CA CYS A 138 3.83 9.43 4.13
C CYS A 138 5.11 8.59 4.03
N LYS A 139 5.72 8.21 5.17
CA LYS A 139 6.92 7.37 5.19
C LYS A 139 6.69 6.01 4.52
N ILE A 140 5.55 5.38 4.77
CA ILE A 140 5.20 4.09 4.17
C ILE A 140 5.07 4.26 2.65
N ILE A 141 4.30 5.23 2.16
CA ILE A 141 4.08 5.44 0.71
C ILE A 141 5.40 5.80 0.01
N ILE A 142 6.21 6.70 0.58
CA ILE A 142 7.54 7.04 0.05
C ILE A 142 8.42 5.79 -0.04
N SER A 143 8.42 4.94 0.98
CA SER A 143 9.21 3.71 0.98
C SER A 143 8.81 2.73 -0.14
N LYS A 144 7.56 2.81 -0.63
CA LYS A 144 7.03 2.02 -1.74
C LYS A 144 7.36 2.63 -3.09
N LEU A 145 7.24 3.95 -3.21
CA LEU A 145 7.46 4.65 -4.47
C LEU A 145 8.94 4.91 -4.76
N LYS A 146 9.82 4.90 -3.75
CA LYS A 146 11.25 5.26 -3.90
C LYS A 146 11.96 4.62 -5.10
N GLY A 147 11.69 3.34 -5.37
CA GLY A 147 12.35 2.64 -6.48
C GLY A 147 11.92 3.19 -7.85
N LEU A 148 10.63 3.50 -8.00
CA LEU A 148 10.09 4.08 -9.22
C LEU A 148 10.54 5.53 -9.39
N VAL A 149 10.51 6.31 -8.31
CA VAL A 149 10.96 7.71 -8.30
C VAL A 149 12.43 7.81 -8.71
N ILE A 150 13.30 7.00 -8.10
CA ILE A 150 14.74 6.98 -8.46
C ILE A 150 14.95 6.66 -9.94
N ILE A 151 14.25 5.66 -10.50
CA ILE A 151 14.40 5.30 -11.92
C ILE A 151 13.95 6.45 -12.82
N LEU A 152 12.82 7.08 -12.49
CA LEU A 152 12.27 8.18 -13.26
C LEU A 152 13.16 9.43 -13.19
N ASP A 153 13.64 9.78 -12.00
CA ASP A 153 14.56 10.91 -11.80
C ASP A 153 15.88 10.67 -12.56
N LEU A 154 16.45 9.47 -12.48
CA LEU A 154 17.67 9.14 -13.23
C LEU A 154 17.47 9.24 -14.75
N ALA A 155 16.32 8.81 -15.27
CA ALA A 155 16.00 8.91 -16.69
C ALA A 155 15.91 10.38 -17.13
N ILE A 156 15.26 11.24 -16.34
CA ILE A 156 15.15 12.67 -16.65
C ILE A 156 16.49 13.39 -16.49
N LEU A 157 17.26 13.07 -15.45
CA LEU A 157 18.62 13.59 -15.26
C LEU A 157 19.56 13.22 -16.42
N PHE A 158 19.42 12.01 -16.97
CA PHE A 158 20.17 11.60 -18.16
C PHE A 158 19.79 12.43 -19.39
N ILE A 159 18.49 12.70 -19.60
CA ILE A 159 18.03 13.59 -20.68
C ILE A 159 18.57 15.01 -20.48
N LEU A 160 18.53 15.53 -19.25
CA LEU A 160 19.09 16.85 -18.91
C LEU A 160 20.58 16.92 -19.23
N TYR A 161 21.34 15.90 -18.85
CA TYR A 161 22.77 15.79 -19.16
C TYR A 161 23.04 15.82 -20.67
N LEU A 162 22.30 15.03 -21.46
CA LEU A 162 22.45 15.02 -22.93
C LEU A 162 22.05 16.35 -23.58
N SER A 163 21.10 17.08 -22.99
CA SER A 163 20.55 18.30 -23.58
C SER A 163 21.36 19.55 -23.26
N TYR A 164 22.19 19.51 -22.22
CA TYR A 164 22.91 20.67 -21.68
C TYR A 164 23.77 21.41 -22.74
N ASP A 165 24.55 20.66 -23.53
CA ASP A 165 25.42 21.23 -24.55
C ASP A 165 24.78 21.29 -25.95
N PHE A 166 23.68 20.56 -26.17
CA PHE A 166 23.08 20.42 -27.50
C PHE A 166 21.98 21.45 -27.78
N ASN A 167 21.11 21.74 -26.80
CA ASN A 167 19.97 22.62 -27.00
C ASN A 167 19.39 23.16 -25.67
N GLN A 168 19.61 24.44 -25.40
CA GLN A 168 19.11 25.12 -24.20
C GLN A 168 17.58 25.06 -24.05
N THR A 169 16.84 25.14 -25.15
CA THR A 169 15.38 25.05 -25.12
C THR A 169 14.92 23.67 -24.63
N ILE A 170 15.57 22.59 -25.07
CA ILE A 170 15.24 21.22 -24.62
C ILE A 170 15.59 21.05 -23.13
N TYR A 171 16.71 21.62 -22.69
CA TYR A 171 17.12 21.61 -21.29
C TYR A 171 16.07 22.28 -20.38
N GLU A 172 15.61 23.49 -20.73
CA GLU A 172 14.58 24.20 -19.97
C GLU A 172 13.26 23.42 -19.88
N TYR A 173 12.81 22.80 -20.97
CA TYR A 173 11.62 21.96 -20.96
C TYR A 173 11.79 20.72 -20.08
N ALA A 174 12.93 20.02 -20.18
CA ALA A 174 13.21 18.84 -19.37
C ALA A 174 13.27 19.18 -17.88
N TRP A 175 13.81 20.36 -17.52
CA TRP A 175 13.87 20.84 -16.13
C TRP A 175 12.46 21.12 -15.57
N ASN A 176 11.62 21.81 -16.36
CA ASN A 176 10.24 22.07 -15.96
C ASN A 176 9.45 20.76 -15.78
N ILE A 177 9.61 19.80 -16.69
CA ILE A 177 9.00 18.47 -16.56
C ILE A 177 9.48 17.77 -15.29
N PHE A 178 10.78 17.79 -15.00
CA PHE A 178 11.35 17.21 -13.78
C PHE A 178 10.68 17.79 -12.52
N ALA A 179 10.57 19.11 -12.44
CA ALA A 179 9.97 19.81 -11.31
C ALA A 179 8.46 19.49 -11.19
N TYR A 180 7.71 19.50 -12.29
CA TYR A 180 6.28 19.19 -12.31
C TYR A 180 5.99 17.76 -11.88
N VAL A 181 6.76 16.77 -12.37
CA VAL A 181 6.58 15.37 -12.00
C VAL A 181 6.87 15.17 -10.51
N ASN A 182 7.95 15.75 -9.99
CA ASN A 182 8.28 15.63 -8.57
C ASN A 182 7.23 16.28 -7.66
N LEU A 183 6.72 17.47 -8.02
CA LEU A 183 5.64 18.10 -7.28
C LEU A 183 4.33 17.29 -7.33
N PHE A 184 4.01 16.71 -8.48
CA PHE A 184 2.86 15.82 -8.59
C PHE A 184 3.01 14.57 -7.71
N ILE A 185 4.21 13.99 -7.64
CA ILE A 185 4.51 12.85 -6.76
C ILE A 185 4.35 13.25 -5.29
N ILE A 186 4.94 14.36 -4.86
CA ILE A 186 4.83 14.86 -3.48
C ILE A 186 3.35 15.16 -3.15
N GLY A 187 2.64 15.84 -4.03
CA GLY A 187 1.21 16.11 -3.90
C GLY A 187 0.39 14.83 -3.80
N THR A 188 0.72 13.81 -4.58
CA THR A 188 -0.01 12.53 -4.56
C THR A 188 0.24 11.76 -3.27
N VAL A 189 1.49 11.70 -2.81
CA VAL A 189 1.87 11.05 -1.54
C VAL A 189 1.14 11.70 -0.36
N THR A 190 1.17 13.03 -0.30
CA THR A 190 0.53 13.80 0.78
C THR A 190 -0.99 13.72 0.71
N SER A 191 -1.58 13.81 -0.48
CA SER A 191 -3.01 13.66 -0.71
C SER A 191 -3.55 12.29 -0.28
N ILE A 192 -2.94 11.19 -0.72
CA ILE A 192 -3.35 9.83 -0.33
C ILE A 192 -3.16 9.60 1.17
N SER A 193 -2.03 10.05 1.73
CA SER A 193 -1.77 9.94 3.17
C SER A 193 -2.82 10.71 3.97
N MET A 194 -3.21 11.90 3.53
CA MET A 194 -4.25 12.71 4.18
C MET A 194 -5.61 12.00 4.13
N HIS A 195 -6.00 11.49 2.96
CA HIS A 195 -7.25 10.75 2.74
C HIS A 195 -7.40 9.58 3.73
N GLU A 196 -6.38 8.74 3.80
CA GLU A 196 -6.39 7.54 4.65
C GLU A 196 -6.22 7.88 6.14
N THR A 197 -5.49 8.96 6.47
CA THR A 197 -5.39 9.46 7.84
C THR A 197 -6.76 9.90 8.35
N LEU A 198 -7.53 10.62 7.55
CA LEU A 198 -8.88 11.08 7.92
C LEU A 198 -9.80 9.90 8.20
N HIS A 199 -9.80 8.87 7.34
CA HIS A 199 -10.55 7.63 7.58
C HIS A 199 -10.22 7.01 8.94
N ALA A 200 -8.93 6.82 9.22
CA ALA A 200 -8.50 6.21 10.47
C ALA A 200 -8.79 7.08 11.69
N TYR A 201 -8.51 8.38 11.60
CA TYR A 201 -8.69 9.33 12.69
C TYR A 201 -10.16 9.49 13.08
N TYR A 202 -11.04 9.73 12.12
CA TYR A 202 -12.48 9.84 12.39
C TYR A 202 -13.05 8.51 12.90
N PHE A 203 -12.65 7.38 12.32
CA PHE A 203 -13.10 6.09 12.80
C PHE A 203 -12.71 5.86 14.27
N ARG A 204 -11.46 6.10 14.64
CA ARG A 204 -10.96 5.93 16.01
C ARG A 204 -11.63 6.89 16.99
N LYS A 205 -11.87 8.13 16.55
CA LYS A 205 -12.55 9.15 17.35
C LYS A 205 -14.01 8.81 17.61
N ILE A 206 -14.73 8.28 16.61
CA ILE A 206 -16.16 7.96 16.76
C ILE A 206 -16.36 6.63 17.47
N SER A 207 -15.50 5.64 17.22
CA SER A 207 -15.58 4.31 17.86
C SER A 207 -15.04 4.29 19.30
N ASN A 208 -14.39 5.37 19.76
CA ASN A 208 -13.60 5.41 21.01
C ASN A 208 -12.57 4.26 21.13
N GLN A 209 -12.20 3.65 20.01
CA GLN A 209 -11.22 2.56 19.96
C GLN A 209 -9.97 3.05 19.25
N THR A 210 -9.00 3.55 20.02
CA THR A 210 -7.75 4.11 19.48
C THR A 210 -6.91 3.10 18.68
N LYS A 211 -7.12 1.81 18.92
CA LYS A 211 -6.40 0.71 18.28
C LYS A 211 -7.28 -0.09 17.32
N SER A 212 -8.43 0.39 16.87
CA SER A 212 -9.23 -0.38 15.90
C SER A 212 -8.75 -0.13 14.46
N GLY A 213 -8.81 -1.19 13.64
CA GLY A 213 -8.43 -1.17 12.23
C GLY A 213 -6.92 -1.13 11.94
N PHE A 214 -6.58 -1.31 10.66
CA PHE A 214 -5.23 -1.31 10.14
C PHE A 214 -5.18 -0.80 8.70
N PHE A 215 -4.00 -0.41 8.24
CA PHE A 215 -3.81 0.03 6.87
C PHE A 215 -3.35 -1.11 5.98
N VAL A 216 -3.86 -1.11 4.75
CA VAL A 216 -3.53 -2.10 3.73
C VAL A 216 -3.04 -1.39 2.50
N ILE A 217 -1.88 -1.82 2.01
CA ILE A 217 -1.34 -1.40 0.72
C ILE A 217 -1.41 -2.58 -0.24
N ARG A 218 -2.01 -2.32 -1.41
CA ARG A 218 -2.08 -3.26 -2.52
C ARG A 218 -1.61 -2.56 -3.79
N GLY A 219 -0.39 -2.88 -4.22
CA GLY A 219 0.26 -2.14 -5.30
C GLY A 219 0.47 -0.68 -4.90
N MET A 220 -0.17 0.24 -5.63
CA MET A 220 -0.15 1.69 -5.33
C MET A 220 -1.39 2.17 -4.56
N MET A 221 -2.38 1.32 -4.34
CA MET A 221 -3.58 1.68 -3.59
C MET A 221 -3.37 1.44 -2.10
N MET A 222 -3.78 2.41 -1.30
CA MET A 222 -3.83 2.31 0.16
C MET A 222 -5.29 2.32 0.60
N SER A 223 -5.61 1.59 1.66
CA SER A 223 -6.95 1.56 2.24
C SER A 223 -6.90 1.25 3.73
N PHE A 224 -7.69 1.96 4.51
CA PHE A 224 -7.92 1.68 5.91
C PHE A 224 -9.01 0.60 6.07
N LYS A 225 -8.63 -0.56 6.61
CA LYS A 225 -9.55 -1.65 6.91
C LYS A 225 -10.02 -1.58 8.36
N ARG A 226 -11.32 -1.74 8.54
CA ARG A 226 -12.03 -1.67 9.83
C ARG A 226 -13.13 -2.74 9.92
N ARG A 227 -13.58 -3.00 11.14
CA ARG A 227 -14.72 -3.90 11.40
C ARG A 227 -16.01 -3.29 10.83
N LYS A 228 -16.82 -4.08 10.13
CA LYS A 228 -17.99 -3.61 9.37
C LYS A 228 -19.26 -3.40 10.20
N ASP A 229 -19.29 -3.85 11.45
CA ASP A 229 -20.49 -3.94 12.29
C ASP A 229 -20.86 -2.66 13.05
N GLN A 230 -20.09 -1.57 12.93
CA GLN A 230 -20.44 -0.27 13.50
C GLN A 230 -21.28 0.54 12.50
N GLN A 231 -22.62 0.36 12.56
CA GLN A 231 -23.58 0.88 11.57
C GLN A 231 -23.71 2.41 11.50
N ILE A 232 -23.63 3.14 12.62
CA ILE A 232 -24.18 4.51 12.70
C ILE A 232 -23.16 5.61 12.32
N SER A 233 -21.85 5.34 12.37
CA SER A 233 -20.78 6.30 12.05
C SER A 233 -20.06 6.03 10.72
N GLY A 234 -20.51 5.01 9.98
CA GLY A 234 -19.82 4.50 8.80
C GLY A 234 -19.74 5.48 7.64
N LEU A 235 -20.83 6.22 7.38
CA LEU A 235 -20.97 7.14 6.25
C LEU A 235 -20.09 8.38 6.40
N TRP A 236 -20.06 9.01 7.58
CA TRP A 236 -19.19 10.16 7.83
C TRP A 236 -17.72 9.81 7.72
N VAL A 237 -17.33 8.63 8.18
CA VAL A 237 -15.96 8.15 7.98
C VAL A 237 -15.68 7.97 6.49
N GLU A 238 -16.53 7.25 5.75
CA GLU A 238 -16.36 7.01 4.31
C GLU A 238 -16.35 8.29 3.46
N LEU A 239 -17.07 9.33 3.88
CA LEU A 239 -17.04 10.66 3.24
C LEU A 239 -15.81 11.47 3.64
N SER A 240 -15.35 11.36 4.89
CA SER A 240 -14.34 12.26 5.46
C SER A 240 -13.02 12.25 4.69
N GLY A 241 -12.53 11.07 4.30
CA GLY A 241 -11.30 10.93 3.50
C GLY A 241 -11.37 11.72 2.19
N PRO A 242 -12.26 11.33 1.24
CA PRO A 242 -12.36 11.98 -0.06
C PRO A 242 -12.80 13.45 0.00
N PHE A 243 -13.78 13.77 0.85
CA PHE A 243 -14.39 15.10 0.85
C PHE A 243 -13.44 16.15 1.41
N ILE A 244 -12.82 15.89 2.57
CA ILE A 244 -11.95 16.87 3.21
C ILE A 244 -10.67 17.07 2.37
N THR A 245 -10.11 16.00 1.80
CA THR A 245 -8.96 16.14 0.89
C THR A 245 -9.31 16.94 -0.37
N PHE A 246 -10.48 16.71 -0.96
CA PHE A 246 -10.97 17.55 -2.07
C PHE A 246 -11.12 19.02 -1.68
N VAL A 247 -11.74 19.32 -0.53
CA VAL A 247 -11.91 20.70 -0.05
C VAL A 247 -10.56 21.39 0.14
N ILE A 248 -9.55 20.69 0.68
CA ILE A 248 -8.19 21.21 0.78
C ILE A 248 -7.60 21.51 -0.62
N GLY A 249 -7.78 20.61 -1.58
CA GLY A 249 -7.36 20.82 -2.96
C GLY A 249 -8.02 22.02 -3.62
N ALA A 250 -9.34 22.16 -3.47
CA ALA A 250 -10.10 23.27 -4.01
C ALA A 250 -9.70 24.61 -3.38
N ALA A 251 -9.60 24.65 -2.05
CA ALA A 251 -9.14 25.83 -1.33
C ALA A 251 -7.72 26.23 -1.76
N GLY A 252 -6.80 25.27 -1.86
CA GLY A 252 -5.45 25.52 -2.33
C GLY A 252 -5.38 26.00 -3.78
N TYR A 253 -6.19 25.43 -4.66
CA TYR A 253 -6.29 25.85 -6.06
C TYR A 253 -6.77 27.31 -6.16
N VAL A 254 -7.86 27.67 -5.47
CA VAL A 254 -8.37 29.05 -5.44
C VAL A 254 -7.35 30.00 -4.81
N SER A 255 -6.75 29.60 -3.69
CA SER A 255 -5.75 30.43 -2.99
C SER A 255 -4.50 30.68 -3.83
N THR A 256 -4.13 29.72 -4.70
CA THR A 256 -2.99 29.88 -5.62
C THR A 256 -3.19 31.10 -6.52
N TYR A 257 -4.38 31.28 -7.07
CA TYR A 257 -4.70 32.43 -7.93
C TYR A 257 -4.51 33.77 -7.21
N PHE A 258 -4.91 33.86 -5.94
CA PHE A 258 -4.90 35.12 -5.18
C PHE A 258 -3.57 35.41 -4.47
N LEU A 259 -2.84 34.39 -4.02
CA LEU A 259 -1.72 34.55 -3.08
C LEU A 259 -0.35 34.27 -3.69
N ILE A 260 -0.27 33.61 -4.85
CA ILE A 260 0.99 33.17 -5.45
C ILE A 260 1.36 34.07 -6.64
N PRO A 261 2.64 34.34 -6.92
CA PRO A 261 3.03 35.01 -8.16
C PRO A 261 2.74 34.16 -9.40
N LYS A 262 2.40 34.80 -10.52
CA LYS A 262 1.97 34.12 -11.76
C LYS A 262 2.97 33.09 -12.28
N GLU A 263 4.27 33.39 -12.16
CA GLU A 263 5.36 32.48 -12.57
C GLU A 263 5.35 31.15 -11.81
N PHE A 264 4.74 31.10 -10.62
CA PHE A 264 4.69 29.88 -9.80
C PHE A 264 3.34 29.15 -9.86
N TYR A 265 2.32 29.70 -10.51
CA TYR A 265 0.96 29.14 -10.53
C TYR A 265 0.93 27.66 -10.91
N LEU A 266 1.62 27.29 -11.99
CA LEU A 266 1.54 25.93 -12.51
C LEU A 266 2.07 24.89 -11.50
N TYR A 267 3.13 25.21 -10.76
CA TYR A 267 3.69 24.34 -9.73
C TYR A 267 2.67 24.06 -8.61
N PHE A 268 2.01 25.11 -8.10
CA PHE A 268 1.02 24.97 -7.03
C PHE A 268 -0.28 24.33 -7.53
N TYR A 269 -0.73 24.65 -8.76
CA TYR A 269 -1.89 23.99 -9.35
C TYR A 269 -1.66 22.49 -9.51
N ILE A 270 -0.49 22.05 -9.97
CA ILE A 270 -0.15 20.62 -10.08
C ILE A 270 -0.18 19.95 -8.70
N PHE A 271 0.37 20.60 -7.68
CA PHE A 271 0.33 20.10 -6.31
C PHE A 271 -1.11 19.98 -5.77
N PHE A 272 -1.95 20.99 -5.92
CA PHE A 272 -3.33 20.93 -5.41
C PHE A 272 -4.26 20.08 -6.29
N PHE A 273 -3.91 19.87 -7.56
CA PHE A 273 -4.64 18.96 -8.44
C PHE A 273 -4.60 17.51 -7.94
N SER A 274 -3.50 17.06 -7.32
CA SER A 274 -3.44 15.72 -6.70
C SER A 274 -4.40 15.56 -5.51
N TYR A 275 -4.79 16.65 -4.86
CA TYR A 275 -5.84 16.66 -3.83
C TYR A 275 -7.23 16.69 -4.44
N LEU A 276 -7.44 17.50 -5.48
CA LEU A 276 -8.72 17.56 -6.20
C LEU A 276 -9.15 16.20 -6.77
N ILE A 277 -8.21 15.43 -7.33
CA ILE A 277 -8.48 14.10 -7.88
C ILE A 277 -9.12 13.14 -6.86
N GLN A 278 -8.93 13.34 -5.55
CA GLN A 278 -9.51 12.45 -4.54
C GLN A 278 -11.05 12.43 -4.55
N ILE A 279 -11.70 13.42 -5.16
CA ILE A 279 -13.16 13.40 -5.38
C ILE A 279 -13.61 12.18 -6.22
N VAL A 280 -12.73 11.62 -7.05
CA VAL A 280 -12.99 10.40 -7.82
C VAL A 280 -13.34 9.22 -6.89
N ASN A 281 -12.84 9.22 -5.65
CA ASN A 281 -13.18 8.19 -4.67
C ASN A 281 -14.64 8.26 -4.20
N LEU A 282 -15.36 9.37 -4.40
CA LEU A 282 -16.80 9.49 -4.14
C LEU A 282 -17.68 8.95 -5.25
N LEU A 283 -17.12 8.62 -6.42
CA LEU A 283 -17.90 8.05 -7.52
C LEU A 283 -18.50 6.70 -7.10
N PRO A 284 -19.73 6.38 -7.53
CA PRO A 284 -20.50 5.22 -7.03
C PRO A 284 -19.86 3.86 -7.34
N PHE A 285 -18.88 3.83 -8.24
CA PHE A 285 -18.10 2.64 -8.61
C PHE A 285 -16.70 2.60 -7.97
N SER A 286 -16.24 3.69 -7.32
CA SER A 286 -14.97 3.75 -6.62
C SER A 286 -15.12 3.27 -5.17
N GLY A 287 -14.02 2.88 -4.52
CA GLY A 287 -14.02 2.18 -3.22
C GLY A 287 -14.93 2.81 -2.17
N ASP A 288 -14.76 4.10 -1.89
CA ASP A 288 -15.52 4.82 -0.87
C ASP A 288 -16.96 5.12 -1.34
N GLY A 289 -17.14 5.65 -2.55
CA GLY A 289 -18.45 5.97 -3.12
C GLY A 289 -19.36 4.75 -3.29
N LYS A 290 -18.79 3.57 -3.62
CA LYS A 290 -19.52 2.30 -3.64
C LYS A 290 -20.01 1.92 -2.25
N ASN A 291 -19.20 2.07 -1.22
CA ASN A 291 -19.59 1.76 0.15
C ASN A 291 -20.70 2.73 0.64
N ILE A 292 -20.56 4.02 0.32
CA ILE A 292 -21.58 5.04 0.60
C ILE A 292 -22.90 4.66 -0.09
N LEU A 293 -22.88 4.35 -1.38
CA LEU A 293 -24.07 3.95 -2.13
C LEU A 293 -24.71 2.68 -1.58
N LEU A 294 -23.91 1.65 -1.27
CA LEU A 294 -24.42 0.43 -0.64
C LEU A 294 -25.07 0.73 0.71
N ARG A 295 -24.51 1.64 1.52
CA ARG A 295 -25.14 2.04 2.77
C ARG A 295 -26.42 2.81 2.55
N ILE A 296 -26.47 3.74 1.60
CA ILE A 296 -27.70 4.51 1.30
C ILE A 296 -28.81 3.57 0.79
N LEU A 297 -28.47 2.60 -0.06
CA LEU A 297 -29.45 1.68 -0.66
C LEU A 297 -29.89 0.57 0.30
N PHE A 298 -29.01 0.13 1.22
CA PHE A 298 -29.26 -1.01 2.10
C PHE A 298 -29.28 -0.64 3.59
N SER A 299 -29.31 0.64 3.95
CA SER A 299 -29.57 1.04 5.34
C SER A 299 -31.04 0.76 5.67
N LYS A 300 -31.25 -0.24 6.52
CA LYS A 300 -32.40 -0.28 7.43
C LYS A 300 -31.96 0.32 8.75
#